data_AF-A0A7C5YKT9-F1
#
_entry.id   AF-A0A7C5YKT9-F1
#
_cell.length_a   1.000
_cell.length_b   1.000
_cell.length_c   1.000
_cell.angle_alpha   90.00
_cell.angle_beta   90.00
_cell.angle_gamma   90.00
#
_symmetry.space_group_name_H-M   'P 1'
#
loop_
_entity.id
_entity.type
_entity.pdbx_description
1 polymer ?
#
loop_
_entity_poly.entity_id
_entity_poly.type
_entity_poly.pdbx_seq_one_letter_code
_entity_poly.pdbx_strand_id
1 'polypeptide(L)'
;MRRRVWFIFSVLGISAIMAWQAMTSETQSQPVTVGLVDMQKLLANYQAFKQDEEQYQQTIMRRRKMLEVRVLLEQKEWDEIDALEQKEAEGKLTDPERKRLDELRKLSEQRLTELQHLQLKEGKTEEERKRLEYLLNLQNSNREKLQRLMQKFEEELAKLNEILTKRHRDRIGEASKQIAQQLGLKLVLIADEELLLYAEPSLDVTDKILEVLNSSK
;
A
#
# COMPACT_ATOMS: atom_id res chain seq x y z
N MET A 1 81.59 12.34 -18.39
CA MET A 1 82.49 11.84 -17.31
C MET A 1 82.23 12.64 -16.05
N ARG A 2 81.99 11.96 -14.93
CA ARG A 2 81.77 12.51 -13.58
C ARG A 2 83.10 12.87 -12.88
N ARG A 3 83.02 13.80 -11.91
CA ARG A 3 83.86 14.09 -10.71
C ARG A 3 84.45 15.52 -10.74
N ARG A 4 84.52 16.32 -9.66
CA ARG A 4 84.24 16.17 -8.21
C ARG A 4 84.20 17.57 -7.55
N VAL A 5 83.24 17.78 -6.65
CA VAL A 5 83.23 18.47 -5.33
C VAL A 5 84.16 19.66 -5.06
N TRP A 6 83.57 20.76 -4.55
CA TRP A 6 84.09 21.52 -3.40
C TRP A 6 82.93 22.05 -2.54
N PHE A 7 83.20 22.28 -1.26
CA PHE A 7 82.26 22.47 -0.16
C PHE A 7 82.62 23.75 0.62
N ILE A 8 81.58 24.45 1.14
CA ILE A 8 81.51 25.32 2.35
C ILE A 8 82.00 26.78 2.24
N PHE A 9 81.09 27.75 2.50
CA PHE A 9 81.00 28.63 3.71
C PHE A 9 79.82 29.61 3.49
N SER A 10 78.69 29.44 4.18
CA SER A 10 78.28 30.11 5.44
C SER A 10 77.87 31.58 5.31
N VAL A 11 76.57 31.88 5.43
CA VAL A 11 76.08 33.11 6.08
C VAL A 11 74.83 32.78 6.91
N LEU A 12 74.96 33.05 8.20
CA LEU A 12 73.90 33.12 9.21
C LEU A 12 72.94 34.30 8.90
N GLY A 13 71.64 34.04 8.98
CA GLY A 13 70.60 35.07 8.95
C GLY A 13 69.40 34.61 9.78
N ILE A 14 69.28 35.17 10.98
CA ILE A 14 68.27 34.91 12.00
C ILE A 14 66.90 35.47 11.56
N SER A 15 65.83 34.91 12.16
CA SER A 15 64.44 35.40 12.28
C SER A 15 63.46 34.78 11.27
N ALA A 16 62.21 34.44 11.56
CA ALA A 16 61.41 34.30 12.77
C ALA A 16 60.03 33.81 12.25
N ILE A 17 59.36 32.95 13.02
CA ILE A 17 57.90 32.74 13.01
C ILE A 17 57.29 32.20 11.69
N MET A 18 57.04 30.89 11.64
CA MET A 18 55.79 30.35 11.07
C MET A 18 55.32 29.15 11.90
N ALA A 19 55.03 29.41 13.17
CA ALA A 19 54.06 28.62 13.90
C ALA A 19 52.75 29.42 13.90
N TRP A 20 51.92 29.24 12.86
CA TRP A 20 50.49 29.56 12.81
C TRP A 20 49.91 29.29 11.41
N GLN A 21 49.67 28.02 11.08
CA GLN A 21 48.62 27.62 10.13
C GLN A 21 47.95 26.31 10.58
N ALA A 22 47.86 26.11 11.90
CA ALA A 22 47.13 25.00 12.49
C ALA A 22 46.16 25.56 13.54
N MET A 23 45.29 26.48 13.13
CA MET A 23 44.08 26.89 13.84
C MET A 23 43.22 27.69 12.86
N THR A 24 41.92 27.42 12.84
CA THR A 24 40.87 27.92 11.93
C THR A 24 40.76 27.23 10.56
N SER A 25 40.71 25.90 10.54
CA SER A 25 39.65 25.28 9.73
C SER A 25 38.34 25.51 10.49
N GLU A 26 37.79 26.72 10.42
CA GLU A 26 36.36 26.88 10.65
C GLU A 26 35.71 25.96 9.63
N THR A 27 35.16 24.84 10.10
CA THR A 27 34.23 24.07 9.30
C THR A 27 33.05 24.99 9.10
N GLN A 28 33.05 25.79 8.04
CA GLN A 28 31.87 26.53 7.60
C GLN A 28 30.79 25.48 7.40
N SER A 29 29.87 25.38 8.36
CA SER A 29 28.68 24.58 8.23
C SER A 29 27.93 25.12 7.02
N GLN A 30 28.01 24.42 5.89
CA GLN A 30 27.19 24.78 4.75
C GLN A 30 25.72 24.76 5.21
N PRO A 31 24.94 25.82 4.92
CA PRO A 31 23.55 25.85 5.33
C PRO A 31 22.84 24.62 4.76
N VAL A 32 22.17 23.86 5.63
CA VAL A 32 21.39 22.69 5.23
C VAL A 32 20.16 23.19 4.49
N THR A 33 20.10 22.93 3.19
CA THR A 33 18.94 23.20 2.36
C THR A 33 17.89 22.10 2.57
N VAL A 34 16.68 22.51 2.92
CA VAL A 34 15.56 21.61 3.27
C VAL A 34 14.42 21.80 2.28
N GLY A 35 13.80 20.71 1.86
CA GLY A 35 12.48 20.72 1.23
C GLY A 35 11.44 20.08 2.14
N LEU A 36 10.18 20.46 1.96
CA LEU A 36 9.03 19.92 2.66
C LEU A 36 8.10 19.23 1.66
N VAL A 37 7.53 18.10 2.06
CA VAL A 37 6.53 17.39 1.28
C VAL A 37 5.27 17.19 2.11
N ASP A 38 4.15 17.71 1.63
CA ASP A 38 2.84 17.42 2.18
C ASP A 38 2.40 16.04 1.66
N MET A 39 2.50 15.04 2.53
CA MET A 39 2.14 13.67 2.18
C MET A 39 0.64 13.49 1.93
N GLN A 40 -0.22 14.29 2.56
CA GLN A 40 -1.65 14.22 2.35
C GLN A 40 -2.00 14.73 0.96
N LYS A 41 -1.51 15.91 0.57
CA LYS A 41 -1.66 16.46 -0.78
C LYS A 41 -1.00 15.55 -1.82
N LEU A 42 0.17 14.99 -1.53
CA LEU A 42 0.87 14.07 -2.42
C LEU A 42 0.02 12.83 -2.72
N LEU A 43 -0.42 12.09 -1.69
CA LEU A 43 -1.23 10.89 -1.87
C LEU A 43 -2.60 11.22 -2.50
N ALA A 44 -3.20 12.35 -2.14
CA ALA A 44 -4.45 12.82 -2.72
C ALA A 44 -4.36 13.21 -4.20
N ASN A 45 -3.16 13.36 -4.77
CA ASN A 45 -2.97 13.75 -6.18
C ASN A 45 -2.08 12.78 -6.97
N TYR A 46 -1.56 11.74 -6.32
CA TYR A 46 -0.78 10.71 -6.98
C TYR A 46 -1.70 9.69 -7.68
N GLN A 47 -1.68 9.68 -9.02
CA GLN A 47 -2.65 8.91 -9.81
C GLN A 47 -2.54 7.40 -9.62
N ALA A 48 -1.31 6.87 -9.62
CA ALA A 48 -1.12 5.42 -9.46
C ALA A 48 -1.56 4.93 -8.07
N PHE A 49 -1.39 5.75 -7.02
CA PHE A 49 -1.90 5.43 -5.69
C PHE A 49 -3.44 5.34 -5.68
N LYS A 50 -4.13 6.31 -6.29
CA LYS A 50 -5.60 6.25 -6.41
C LYS A 50 -6.09 5.01 -7.15
N GLN A 51 -5.44 4.66 -8.25
CA GLN A 51 -5.81 3.48 -9.03
C GLN A 51 -5.60 2.18 -8.24
N ASP A 52 -4.45 2.05 -7.57
CA ASP A 52 -4.16 0.87 -6.76
C ASP A 52 -5.11 0.79 -5.54
N GLU A 53 -5.47 1.92 -4.92
CA GLU A 53 -6.46 1.99 -3.84
C GLU A 53 -7.87 1.59 -4.31
N GLU A 54 -8.33 2.11 -5.46
CA GLU A 54 -9.62 1.72 -6.05
C GLU A 54 -9.67 0.21 -6.32
N GLN A 55 -8.60 -0.36 -6.88
CA GLN A 55 -8.49 -1.80 -7.12
C GLN A 55 -8.46 -2.61 -5.81
N TYR A 56 -7.79 -2.11 -4.79
CA TYR A 56 -7.75 -2.72 -3.46
C TYR A 56 -9.14 -2.76 -2.84
N GLN A 57 -9.88 -1.64 -2.86
CA GLN A 57 -11.26 -1.57 -2.37
C GLN A 57 -12.21 -2.48 -3.16
N GLN A 58 -12.08 -2.53 -4.49
CA GLN A 58 -12.85 -3.48 -5.31
C GLN A 58 -12.55 -4.94 -4.94
N THR A 59 -11.30 -5.25 -4.59
CA THR A 59 -10.89 -6.58 -4.15
C THR A 59 -11.51 -6.94 -2.80
N ILE A 60 -11.53 -6.01 -1.84
CA ILE A 60 -12.25 -6.17 -0.55
C ILE A 60 -13.72 -6.46 -0.80
N MET A 61 -14.40 -5.64 -1.61
CA MET A 61 -15.83 -5.82 -1.89
C MET A 61 -16.13 -7.15 -2.57
N ARG A 62 -15.29 -7.58 -3.52
CA ARG A 62 -15.42 -8.88 -4.18
C ARG A 62 -15.29 -10.03 -3.19
N ARG A 63 -14.28 -10.00 -2.31
CA ARG A 63 -14.05 -11.02 -1.27
C ARG A 63 -15.18 -11.08 -0.25
N ARG A 64 -15.69 -9.92 0.15
CA ARG A 64 -16.85 -9.84 1.03
C ARG A 64 -18.08 -10.48 0.39
N LYS A 65 -18.38 -10.15 -0.87
CA LYS A 65 -19.48 -10.76 -1.62
C LYS A 65 -19.31 -12.28 -1.77
N MET A 66 -18.07 -12.74 -1.98
CA MET A 66 -17.76 -14.18 -2.04
C MET A 66 -18.11 -14.89 -0.73
N LEU A 67 -17.81 -14.29 0.43
CA LEU A 67 -18.18 -14.82 1.75
C LEU A 67 -19.70 -14.82 1.96
N GLU A 68 -20.37 -13.71 1.64
CA GLU A 68 -21.82 -13.55 1.82
C GLU A 68 -22.62 -14.59 1.02
N VAL A 69 -22.25 -14.80 -0.23
CA VAL A 69 -22.90 -15.80 -1.11
C VAL A 69 -22.74 -17.21 -0.57
N ARG A 70 -21.72 -17.49 0.23
CA ARG A 70 -21.39 -18.85 0.71
C ARG A 70 -22.06 -19.24 2.03
N VAL A 71 -22.73 -18.30 2.71
CA VAL A 71 -23.32 -18.53 4.05
C VAL A 71 -24.30 -19.69 4.07
N LEU A 72 -25.18 -19.77 3.06
CA LEU A 72 -26.28 -20.73 2.99
C LEU A 72 -26.21 -21.60 1.73
N LEU A 73 -24.99 -21.91 1.27
CA LEU A 73 -24.78 -22.89 0.21
C LEU A 73 -24.56 -24.28 0.77
N GLU A 74 -25.07 -25.29 0.08
CA GLU A 74 -24.74 -26.70 0.31
C GLU A 74 -23.32 -27.01 -0.18
N GLN A 75 -22.76 -28.14 0.27
CA GLN A 75 -21.40 -28.54 -0.12
C GLN A 75 -21.20 -28.60 -1.63
N LYS A 76 -22.17 -29.15 -2.38
CA LYS A 76 -22.08 -29.25 -3.85
C LYS A 76 -22.08 -27.87 -4.51
N GLU A 77 -22.83 -26.93 -3.96
CA GLU A 77 -22.94 -25.56 -4.47
C GLU A 77 -21.67 -24.75 -4.11
N TRP A 78 -21.04 -25.04 -2.98
CA TRP A 78 -19.71 -24.56 -2.61
C TRP A 78 -18.65 -25.01 -3.63
N ASP A 79 -18.62 -26.30 -3.93
CA ASP A 79 -17.66 -26.85 -4.89
C ASP A 79 -17.91 -26.28 -6.31
N GLU A 80 -19.18 -26.10 -6.67
CA GLU A 80 -19.58 -25.49 -7.95
C GLU A 80 -19.17 -24.02 -8.04
N ILE A 81 -19.44 -23.21 -7.02
CA ILE A 81 -19.08 -21.78 -7.03
C ILE A 81 -17.56 -21.59 -7.03
N ASP A 82 -16.80 -22.43 -6.31
CA ASP A 82 -15.34 -22.38 -6.31
C ASP A 82 -14.77 -22.68 -7.71
N ALA A 83 -15.31 -23.70 -8.40
CA ALA A 83 -14.89 -24.04 -9.75
C ALA A 83 -15.25 -22.93 -10.77
N LEU A 84 -16.42 -22.31 -10.63
CA LEU A 84 -16.86 -21.22 -11.50
C LEU A 84 -16.03 -19.94 -11.26
N GLU A 85 -15.76 -19.57 -10.02
CA GLU A 85 -14.93 -18.41 -9.69
C GLU A 85 -13.47 -18.60 -10.12
N GLN A 86 -12.94 -19.83 -10.05
CA GLN A 86 -11.62 -20.13 -10.60
C GLN A 86 -11.60 -19.91 -12.12
N LYS A 87 -12.61 -20.38 -12.86
CA LYS A 87 -12.72 -20.13 -14.31
C LYS A 87 -12.89 -18.65 -14.63
N GLU A 88 -13.62 -17.91 -13.79
CA GLU A 88 -13.77 -16.45 -13.91
C GLU A 88 -12.41 -15.75 -13.76
N ALA A 89 -11.62 -16.13 -12.76
CA ALA A 89 -10.27 -15.60 -12.53
C ALA A 89 -9.30 -15.93 -13.68
N GLU A 90 -9.45 -17.10 -14.31
CA GLU A 90 -8.65 -17.51 -15.48
C GLU A 90 -9.13 -16.89 -16.81
N GLY A 91 -10.24 -16.13 -16.81
CA GLY A 91 -10.83 -15.57 -18.03
C GLY A 91 -11.46 -16.62 -18.97
N LYS A 92 -11.79 -17.81 -18.44
CA LYS A 92 -12.33 -18.96 -19.19
C LYS A 92 -13.80 -19.23 -18.93
N LEU A 93 -14.47 -18.35 -18.19
CA LEU A 93 -15.88 -18.51 -17.85
C LEU A 93 -16.77 -18.30 -19.09
N THR A 94 -17.53 -19.33 -19.45
CA THR A 94 -18.48 -19.27 -20.55
C THR A 94 -19.79 -18.58 -20.14
N ASP A 95 -20.60 -18.12 -21.09
CA ASP A 95 -21.91 -17.52 -20.82
C ASP A 95 -22.87 -18.40 -19.99
N PRO A 96 -23.04 -19.73 -20.27
CA PRO A 96 -23.88 -20.58 -19.43
C PRO A 96 -23.33 -20.72 -18.01
N GLU A 97 -22.00 -20.80 -17.84
CA GLU A 97 -21.36 -20.86 -16.52
C GLU A 97 -21.53 -19.54 -15.75
N ARG A 98 -21.48 -18.39 -16.43
CA ARG A 98 -21.76 -17.09 -15.84
C ARG A 98 -23.21 -17.01 -15.33
N LYS A 99 -24.17 -17.49 -16.11
CA LYS A 99 -25.57 -17.58 -15.66
C LYS A 99 -25.71 -18.46 -14.43
N ARG A 100 -25.01 -19.61 -14.43
CA ARG A 100 -25.03 -20.54 -13.29
C ARG A 100 -24.44 -19.91 -12.02
N LEU A 101 -23.35 -19.16 -12.16
CA LEU A 101 -22.76 -18.41 -11.06
C LEU A 101 -23.76 -17.39 -10.47
N ASP A 102 -24.50 -16.70 -11.32
CA ASP A 102 -25.53 -15.75 -10.88
C ASP A 102 -26.76 -16.43 -10.24
N GLU A 103 -27.12 -17.64 -10.69
CA GLU A 103 -28.15 -18.46 -10.04
C GLU A 103 -27.74 -18.86 -8.62
N LEU A 104 -26.50 -19.30 -8.41
CA LEU A 104 -25.99 -19.66 -7.08
C LEU A 104 -25.98 -18.45 -6.13
N ARG A 105 -25.63 -17.26 -6.64
CA ARG A 105 -25.70 -16.00 -5.89
C ARG A 105 -27.13 -15.71 -5.43
N LYS A 106 -28.09 -15.76 -6.36
CA LYS A 106 -29.52 -15.53 -6.06
C LYS A 106 -30.08 -16.57 -5.09
N LEU A 107 -29.67 -17.83 -5.23
CA LEU A 107 -30.12 -18.92 -4.35
C LEU A 107 -29.70 -18.65 -2.90
N SER A 108 -28.46 -18.20 -2.69
CA SER A 108 -27.98 -17.84 -1.36
C SER A 108 -28.73 -16.64 -0.77
N GLU A 109 -28.94 -15.59 -1.56
CA GLU A 109 -29.72 -14.41 -1.15
C GLU A 109 -31.17 -14.78 -0.77
N GLN A 110 -31.80 -15.66 -1.56
CA GLN A 110 -33.14 -16.19 -1.28
C GLN A 110 -33.18 -16.95 0.03
N ARG A 111 -32.24 -17.87 0.26
CA ARG A 111 -32.15 -18.64 1.52
C ARG A 111 -31.87 -17.73 2.72
N LEU A 112 -31.09 -16.67 2.54
CA LEU A 112 -30.81 -15.71 3.61
C LEU A 112 -32.06 -14.91 3.98
N THR A 113 -32.79 -14.45 2.97
CA THR A 113 -34.08 -13.75 3.15
C THR A 113 -35.09 -14.68 3.82
N GLU A 114 -35.16 -15.94 3.38
CA GLU A 114 -36.02 -16.98 3.97
C GLU A 114 -35.66 -17.23 5.44
N LEU A 115 -34.37 -17.38 5.77
CA LEU A 115 -33.89 -17.54 7.14
C LEU A 115 -34.31 -16.37 8.03
N GLN A 116 -34.08 -15.13 7.59
CA GLN A 116 -34.44 -13.93 8.35
C GLN A 116 -35.95 -13.84 8.57
N HIS A 117 -36.74 -14.08 7.52
CA HIS A 117 -38.20 -14.07 7.62
C HIS A 117 -38.71 -15.15 8.58
N LEU A 118 -38.22 -16.39 8.45
CA LEU A 118 -38.60 -17.48 9.34
C LEU A 118 -38.20 -17.19 10.79
N GLN A 119 -37.02 -16.61 11.04
CA GLN A 119 -36.60 -16.24 12.40
C GLN A 119 -37.58 -15.26 13.06
N LEU A 120 -38.03 -14.25 12.31
CA LEU A 120 -38.92 -13.19 12.82
C LEU A 120 -40.40 -13.60 12.89
N LYS A 121 -40.82 -14.64 12.15
CA LYS A 121 -42.23 -15.06 12.10
C LYS A 121 -42.72 -15.66 13.42
N GLU A 122 -43.76 -15.09 14.00
CA GLU A 122 -44.50 -15.68 15.12
C GLU A 122 -45.41 -16.83 14.65
N GLY A 123 -45.47 -17.94 15.41
CA GLY A 123 -46.36 -19.07 15.09
C GLY A 123 -46.01 -19.84 13.80
N LYS A 124 -44.86 -20.52 13.78
CA LYS A 124 -44.38 -21.33 12.64
C LYS A 124 -45.16 -22.64 12.48
N THR A 125 -45.46 -23.03 11.23
CA THR A 125 -45.92 -24.40 10.92
C THR A 125 -44.80 -25.42 11.14
N GLU A 126 -45.14 -26.72 11.12
CA GLU A 126 -44.16 -27.78 11.26
C GLU A 126 -43.15 -27.80 10.08
N GLU A 127 -43.62 -27.55 8.87
CA GLU A 127 -42.77 -27.42 7.68
C GLU A 127 -41.81 -26.24 7.80
N GLU A 128 -42.31 -25.10 8.29
CA GLU A 128 -41.51 -23.88 8.50
C GLU A 128 -40.44 -24.07 9.59
N ARG A 129 -40.75 -24.85 10.63
CA ARG A 129 -39.76 -25.22 11.66
C ARG A 129 -38.66 -26.09 11.09
N LYS A 130 -39.01 -27.13 10.33
CA LYS A 130 -38.03 -28.00 9.65
C LYS A 130 -37.16 -27.22 8.68
N ARG A 131 -37.76 -26.28 7.94
CA ARG A 131 -37.04 -25.43 6.99
C ARG A 131 -36.08 -24.49 7.69
N LEU A 132 -36.50 -23.86 8.78
CA LEU A 132 -35.63 -23.02 9.62
C LEU A 132 -34.46 -23.83 10.20
N GLU A 133 -34.74 -25.02 10.74
CA GLU A 133 -33.71 -25.92 11.27
C GLU A 133 -32.68 -26.29 10.19
N TYR A 134 -33.14 -26.64 9.00
CA TYR A 134 -32.26 -26.91 7.85
C TYR A 134 -31.35 -25.72 7.53
N LEU A 135 -31.90 -24.49 7.43
CA LEU A 135 -31.11 -23.29 7.11
C LEU A 135 -30.11 -22.94 8.22
N LEU A 136 -30.49 -23.11 9.48
CA LEU A 136 -29.59 -22.91 10.63
C LEU A 136 -28.47 -23.96 10.64
N ASN A 137 -28.79 -25.22 10.36
CA ASN A 137 -27.79 -26.28 10.26
C ASN A 137 -26.82 -26.01 9.09
N LEU A 138 -27.33 -25.50 7.97
CA LEU A 138 -26.51 -25.12 6.83
C LEU A 138 -25.54 -23.99 7.21
N GLN A 139 -26.04 -22.91 7.81
CA GLN A 139 -25.24 -21.79 8.30
C GLN A 139 -24.16 -22.26 9.29
N ASN A 140 -24.53 -23.10 10.26
CA ASN A 140 -23.63 -23.63 11.27
C ASN A 140 -22.54 -24.52 10.65
N SER A 141 -22.90 -25.39 9.69
CA SER A 141 -21.97 -26.27 9.00
C SER A 141 -20.95 -25.51 8.14
N ASN A 142 -21.33 -24.33 7.66
CA ASN A 142 -20.47 -23.48 6.84
C ASN A 142 -19.57 -22.55 7.66
N ARG A 143 -19.84 -22.37 8.96
CA ARG A 143 -19.15 -21.39 9.82
C ARG A 143 -17.62 -21.55 9.82
N GLU A 144 -17.14 -22.78 9.98
CA GLU A 144 -15.70 -23.03 10.01
C GLU A 144 -15.03 -22.79 8.64
N LYS A 145 -15.70 -23.20 7.55
CA LYS A 145 -15.19 -22.97 6.18
C LYS A 145 -15.11 -21.48 5.87
N LEU A 146 -16.15 -20.72 6.24
CA LEU A 146 -16.19 -19.27 6.09
C LEU A 146 -15.10 -18.60 6.92
N GLN A 147 -14.88 -19.04 8.16
CA GLN A 147 -13.81 -18.50 9.00
C GLN A 147 -12.43 -18.74 8.38
N ARG A 148 -12.15 -19.95 7.88
CA ARG A 148 -10.89 -20.25 7.19
C ARG A 148 -10.73 -19.42 5.91
N LEU A 149 -11.80 -19.26 5.14
CA LEU A 149 -11.79 -18.45 3.92
C LEU A 149 -11.57 -16.96 4.23
N MET A 150 -12.21 -16.45 5.29
CA MET A 150 -12.02 -15.09 5.78
C MET A 150 -10.58 -14.84 6.21
N GLN A 151 -9.99 -15.74 7.00
CA GLN A 151 -8.58 -15.66 7.41
C GLN A 151 -7.64 -15.66 6.19
N LYS A 152 -7.88 -16.55 5.21
CA LYS A 152 -7.11 -16.56 3.96
C LYS A 152 -7.22 -15.22 3.22
N PHE A 153 -8.42 -14.65 3.12
CA PHE A 153 -8.63 -13.35 2.49
C PHE A 153 -7.95 -12.22 3.26
N GLU A 154 -7.98 -12.22 4.59
CA GLU A 154 -7.27 -11.25 5.42
C GLU A 154 -5.76 -11.32 5.20
N GLU A 155 -5.17 -12.52 5.20
CA GLU A 155 -3.74 -12.72 4.94
C GLU A 155 -3.33 -12.22 3.56
N GLU A 156 -4.12 -12.55 2.53
CA GLU A 156 -3.84 -12.12 1.17
C GLU A 156 -4.02 -10.59 1.00
N LEU A 157 -5.02 -9.99 1.64
CA LEU A 157 -5.21 -8.53 1.64
C LEU A 157 -4.09 -7.81 2.38
N ALA A 158 -3.60 -8.38 3.48
CA ALA A 158 -2.47 -7.83 4.23
C ALA A 158 -1.19 -7.84 3.39
N LYS A 159 -0.90 -8.97 2.71
CA LYS A 159 0.23 -9.09 1.78
C LYS A 159 0.12 -8.10 0.61
N LEU A 160 -1.07 -7.97 0.02
CA LEU A 160 -1.30 -7.02 -1.06
C LEU A 160 -1.07 -5.58 -0.58
N ASN A 161 -1.61 -5.20 0.58
CA ASN A 161 -1.42 -3.89 1.16
C ASN A 161 0.06 -3.59 1.45
N GLU A 162 0.81 -4.55 1.98
CA GLU A 162 2.25 -4.41 2.21
C GLU A 162 3.01 -4.14 0.89
N ILE A 163 2.71 -4.92 -0.16
CA ILE A 163 3.33 -4.76 -1.48
C ILE A 163 3.03 -3.38 -2.07
N LEU A 164 1.76 -2.95 -2.04
CA LEU A 164 1.35 -1.65 -2.57
C LEU A 164 1.97 -0.50 -1.78
N THR A 165 1.91 -0.56 -0.45
CA THR A 165 2.51 0.43 0.45
C THR A 165 4.00 0.58 0.19
N LYS A 166 4.74 -0.54 0.11
CA LYS A 166 6.17 -0.53 -0.18
C LYS A 166 6.46 0.07 -1.55
N ARG A 167 5.74 -0.36 -2.59
CA ARG A 167 5.89 0.16 -3.96
C ARG A 167 5.70 1.67 -4.01
N HIS A 168 4.64 2.20 -3.41
CA HIS A 168 4.39 3.64 -3.42
C HIS A 168 5.43 4.39 -2.59
N ARG A 169 5.82 3.87 -1.41
CA ARG A 169 6.89 4.45 -0.60
C ARG A 169 8.20 4.56 -1.37
N ASP A 170 8.61 3.49 -2.05
CA ASP A 170 9.85 3.45 -2.83
C ASP A 170 9.81 4.46 -3.99
N ARG A 171 8.68 4.54 -4.71
CA ARG A 171 8.49 5.52 -5.80
C ARG A 171 8.51 6.97 -5.30
N ILE A 172 7.84 7.26 -4.18
CA ILE A 172 7.85 8.58 -3.55
C ILE A 172 9.27 8.94 -3.09
N GLY A 173 9.99 7.98 -2.51
CA GLY A 173 11.38 8.15 -2.09
C GLY A 173 12.31 8.49 -3.27
N GLU A 174 12.21 7.76 -4.38
CA GLU A 174 13.04 8.03 -5.57
C GLU A 174 12.69 9.37 -6.23
N ALA A 175 11.40 9.70 -6.33
CA ALA A 175 10.96 11.01 -6.84
C ALA A 175 11.46 12.16 -5.94
N SER A 176 11.37 12.00 -4.62
CA SER A 176 11.87 12.98 -3.64
C SER A 176 13.38 13.16 -3.77
N LYS A 177 14.12 12.07 -3.94
CA LYS A 177 15.57 12.09 -4.16
C LYS A 177 15.94 12.80 -5.46
N GLN A 178 15.21 12.55 -6.55
CA GLN A 178 15.42 13.23 -7.83
C GLN A 178 15.21 14.74 -7.68
N ILE A 179 14.12 15.18 -7.04
CA ILE A 179 13.86 16.61 -6.81
C ILE A 179 14.90 17.23 -5.88
N ALA A 180 15.31 16.52 -4.83
CA ALA A 180 16.36 16.99 -3.93
C ALA A 180 17.68 17.23 -4.67
N GLN A 181 18.07 16.32 -5.58
CA GLN A 181 19.28 16.50 -6.40
C GLN A 181 19.16 17.67 -7.37
N GLN A 182 18.01 17.83 -8.03
CA GLN A 182 17.76 18.93 -8.97
C GLN A 182 17.81 20.31 -8.29
N LEU A 183 17.31 20.40 -7.05
CA LEU A 183 17.21 21.65 -6.29
C LEU A 183 18.38 21.86 -5.32
N GLY A 184 19.33 20.93 -5.25
CA GLY A 184 20.46 21.01 -4.32
C GLY A 184 20.06 20.90 -2.84
N LEU A 185 18.96 20.21 -2.53
CA LEU A 185 18.48 19.97 -1.17
C LEU A 185 19.31 18.88 -0.49
N LYS A 186 19.58 19.06 0.80
CA LYS A 186 20.25 18.07 1.65
C LYS A 186 19.27 17.21 2.45
N LEU A 187 18.04 17.69 2.61
CA LEU A 187 16.99 16.99 3.36
C LEU A 187 15.62 17.26 2.73
N VAL A 188 14.76 16.25 2.71
CA VAL A 188 13.33 16.41 2.43
C VAL A 188 12.57 15.86 3.63
N LEU A 189 11.71 16.68 4.23
CA LEU A 189 10.92 16.34 5.39
C LEU A 189 9.45 16.17 4.99
N ILE A 190 8.75 15.30 5.70
CA ILE A 190 7.30 15.24 5.64
C ILE A 190 6.76 16.43 6.43
N ALA A 191 5.96 17.26 5.77
CA ALA A 191 5.17 18.30 6.41
C ALA A 191 3.99 17.62 7.10
N ASP A 192 4.07 17.54 8.42
CA ASP A 192 2.97 17.14 9.28
C ASP A 192 2.35 18.42 9.87
N GLU A 193 1.07 18.66 9.60
CA GLU A 193 0.35 19.86 10.04
C GLU A 193 0.33 20.00 11.57
N GLU A 194 0.46 18.90 12.32
CA GLU A 194 0.52 18.94 13.78
C GLU A 194 1.89 19.37 14.32
N LEU A 195 2.96 19.18 13.52
CA LEU A 195 4.34 19.44 13.92
C LEU A 195 4.93 20.71 13.30
N LEU A 196 4.37 21.17 12.17
CA LEU A 196 4.88 22.29 11.39
C LEU A 196 4.00 23.54 11.59
N LEU A 197 4.42 24.45 12.47
CA LEU A 197 3.69 25.70 12.71
C LEU A 197 3.82 26.71 11.56
N TYR A 198 4.97 26.74 10.90
CA TYR A 198 5.25 27.65 9.78
C TYR A 198 6.42 27.12 8.94
N ALA A 199 6.30 27.28 7.63
CA ALA A 199 7.39 27.14 6.69
C ALA A 199 7.24 28.15 5.55
N GLU A 200 8.36 28.59 4.98
CA GLU A 200 8.30 29.37 3.76
C GLU A 200 7.72 28.51 2.62
N PRO A 201 6.76 29.02 1.83
CA PRO A 201 6.16 28.26 0.72
C PRO A 201 7.18 27.78 -0.32
N SER A 202 8.33 28.45 -0.42
CA SER A 202 9.46 28.09 -1.28
C SER A 202 10.10 26.74 -0.93
N LEU A 203 9.91 26.26 0.31
CA LEU A 203 10.42 24.98 0.77
C LEU A 203 9.52 23.81 0.35
N ASP A 204 8.25 24.06 -0.02
CA ASP A 204 7.33 23.03 -0.46
C ASP A 204 7.74 22.48 -1.84
N VAL A 205 8.08 21.20 -1.89
CA VAL A 205 8.45 20.47 -3.11
C VAL A 205 7.39 19.48 -3.57
N THR A 206 6.21 19.46 -2.93
CA THR A 206 5.12 18.49 -3.17
C THR A 206 4.72 18.45 -4.64
N ASP A 207 4.47 19.60 -5.27
CA ASP A 207 3.99 19.64 -6.67
C ASP A 207 5.07 19.16 -7.66
N LYS A 208 6.35 19.41 -7.37
CA LYS A 208 7.47 18.93 -8.18
C LYS A 208 7.62 17.41 -8.08
N ILE A 209 7.45 16.86 -6.88
CA ILE A 209 7.49 15.41 -6.67
C ILE A 209 6.28 14.75 -7.35
N LEU A 210 5.09 15.34 -7.24
CA LEU A 210 3.89 14.90 -7.94
C LEU A 210 4.07 14.85 -9.46
N GLU A 211 4.72 15.86 -10.04
CA GLU A 211 5.01 15.90 -11.47
C GLU A 211 5.87 14.71 -11.91
N VAL A 212 6.92 14.38 -11.14
CA VAL A 212 7.77 13.19 -11.39
C VAL A 212 6.97 11.90 -11.25
N LEU A 213 6.15 11.78 -10.21
CA LEU A 213 5.35 10.59 -9.94
C LEU A 213 4.28 10.32 -11.01
N ASN A 214 3.65 11.37 -11.54
CA ASN A 214 2.57 11.26 -12.53
C ASN A 214 3.08 11.22 -13.98
N SER A 215 4.33 11.63 -14.23
CA SER A 215 4.97 11.50 -15.56
C SER A 215 5.62 10.14 -15.79
N SER A 216 5.97 9.43 -14.71
CA SER A 216 6.49 8.06 -14.76
C SER A 216 5.33 7.07 -14.94
N LYS A 217 4.97 6.75 -16.19
CA LYS A 217 3.99 5.67 -16.51
C LYS A 217 4.54 4.30 -16.14
#